data_AF-L8HBS3-F1
#
_entry.id   AF-L8HBS3-F1
#
_cell.length_a   1.000
_cell.length_b   1.000
_cell.length_c   1.000
_cell.angle_alpha   90.00
_cell.angle_beta   90.00
_cell.angle_gamma   90.00
#
_symmetry.space_group_name_H-M   'P 1'
#
loop_
_entity.id
_entity.type
_entity.pdbx_description
1 polymer ?
#
loop_
_entity_poly.entity_id
_entity_poly.type
_entity_poly.pdbx_seq_one_letter_code
_entity_poly.pdbx_strand_id
1 'polypeptide(L)'
;MMRGGLNRGASANSFDGISTRAFPRKVADRLVAPVDPNIVEIKPDGTVYLPEIMYRRILNSAFGPGGWALMPRGPATHGDKFLTREWALFCHGRFVAQASGESEMLTSFTGPATALEGVKSQALVRCCKDLGVASELWDMAYVTDWKNKYAVAVWCENQKTGQKKTLYRRLDRPPFPYPWKESQLTTSTAASSPSSSSSSSPAPKTSTSAATSSSSATSAGAAKAAYSTAAEPFDMEALLPRELKKFAGKRWSEVVSTDEGQKYLDYIANNFEGAARGLAQRALDSHHASRK
;
A
#
# COMPACT_ATOMS: atom_id res chain seq x y z
N MET A 1 25.96 30.31 -36.82
CA MET A 1 24.78 29.47 -37.17
C MET A 1 25.16 28.00 -37.07
N MET A 2 24.95 27.38 -35.91
CA MET A 2 25.11 25.92 -35.75
C MET A 2 23.78 25.26 -36.10
N ARG A 3 23.74 24.54 -37.24
CA ARG A 3 22.57 23.76 -37.66
C ARG A 3 22.53 22.46 -36.85
N GLY A 4 21.40 22.24 -36.20
CA GLY A 4 21.07 20.98 -35.55
C GLY A 4 20.97 19.84 -36.55
N GLY A 5 21.63 18.74 -36.24
CA GLY A 5 21.35 17.43 -36.82
C GLY A 5 20.36 16.71 -35.94
N LEU A 6 19.06 16.84 -36.26
CA LEU A 6 18.05 15.87 -35.83
C LEU A 6 18.43 14.53 -36.44
N ASN A 7 18.93 13.60 -35.62
CA ASN A 7 19.31 12.28 -36.10
C ASN A 7 18.03 11.50 -36.44
N ARG A 8 17.94 11.07 -37.70
CA ARG A 8 16.77 10.43 -38.31
C ARG A 8 16.69 8.97 -37.85
N GLY A 9 15.49 8.54 -37.48
CA GLY A 9 15.04 7.16 -37.64
C GLY A 9 15.76 6.09 -36.80
N ALA A 10 15.68 6.17 -35.48
CA ALA A 10 15.82 4.95 -34.67
C ALA A 10 14.59 4.08 -34.96
N SER A 11 14.77 3.02 -35.75
CA SER A 11 13.71 2.02 -35.92
C SER A 11 13.32 1.48 -34.55
N ALA A 12 12.04 1.20 -34.31
CA ALA A 12 11.55 0.65 -33.04
C ALA A 12 12.17 -0.71 -32.64
N ASN A 13 13.09 -1.26 -33.46
CA ASN A 13 13.79 -2.53 -33.29
C ASN A 13 15.31 -2.40 -33.08
N SER A 14 15.88 -1.20 -32.95
CA SER A 14 17.33 -1.08 -32.72
C SER A 14 17.65 -1.24 -31.23
N PHE A 15 18.24 -2.39 -30.85
CA PHE A 15 18.88 -2.63 -29.53
C PHE A 15 20.25 -1.95 -29.41
N ASP A 16 20.50 -0.93 -30.23
CA ASP A 16 21.78 -0.24 -30.27
C ASP A 16 22.08 0.46 -28.95
N GLY A 17 23.31 0.33 -28.47
CA GLY A 17 23.73 0.91 -27.20
C GLY A 17 23.26 0.19 -25.92
N ILE A 18 22.43 -0.86 -25.99
CA ILE A 18 22.00 -1.59 -24.80
C ILE A 18 23.18 -2.29 -24.12
N SER A 19 23.27 -2.21 -22.80
CA SER A 19 24.35 -2.82 -21.99
C SER A 19 25.79 -2.37 -22.33
N THR A 20 25.99 -1.28 -23.08
CA THR A 20 27.33 -0.81 -23.48
C THR A 20 28.21 -0.33 -22.32
N ARG A 21 27.61 0.11 -21.20
CA ARG A 21 28.36 0.66 -20.06
C ARG A 21 27.68 0.35 -18.73
N ALA A 22 28.42 -0.17 -17.77
CA ALA A 22 27.92 -0.32 -16.39
C ALA A 22 27.69 1.04 -15.70
N PHE A 23 26.95 1.05 -14.58
CA PHE A 23 26.93 2.21 -13.69
C PHE A 23 28.31 2.40 -13.03
N PRO A 24 28.66 3.63 -12.58
CA PRO A 24 29.89 3.87 -11.84
C PRO A 24 30.04 2.94 -10.64
N ARG A 25 31.27 2.53 -10.31
CA ARG A 25 31.55 1.54 -9.26
C ARG A 25 30.88 1.89 -7.92
N LYS A 26 30.94 3.16 -7.51
CA LYS A 26 30.28 3.67 -6.30
C LYS A 26 28.77 3.42 -6.26
N VAL A 27 28.09 3.45 -7.41
CA VAL A 27 26.65 3.15 -7.54
C VAL A 27 26.44 1.64 -7.47
N ALA A 28 27.23 0.89 -8.25
CA ALA A 28 27.14 -0.57 -8.27
C ALA A 28 27.33 -1.17 -6.87
N ASP A 29 28.36 -0.73 -6.13
CA ASP A 29 28.64 -1.20 -4.76
C ASP A 29 27.48 -0.95 -3.79
N ARG A 30 26.66 0.09 -4.02
CA ARG A 30 25.47 0.36 -3.20
C ARG A 30 24.29 -0.52 -3.57
N LEU A 31 24.13 -0.84 -4.85
CA LEU A 31 23.02 -1.65 -5.35
C LEU A 31 23.17 -3.12 -4.99
N VAL A 32 24.39 -3.65 -5.04
CA VAL A 32 24.72 -5.05 -4.74
C VAL A 32 25.14 -5.28 -3.29
N ALA A 33 25.03 -4.25 -2.43
CA ALA A 33 25.35 -4.38 -1.02
C ALA A 33 24.44 -5.43 -0.37
N PRO A 34 24.98 -6.29 0.54
CA PRO A 34 24.17 -7.21 1.32
C PRO A 34 23.06 -6.48 2.09
N VAL A 35 21.88 -7.09 2.14
CA VAL A 35 20.73 -6.61 2.88
C VAL A 35 20.97 -6.85 4.37
N ASP A 36 20.68 -5.84 5.19
CA ASP A 36 20.65 -6.01 6.64
C ASP A 36 19.53 -7.00 7.01
N PRO A 37 19.84 -8.16 7.64
CA PRO A 37 18.84 -9.15 7.96
C PRO A 37 17.75 -8.63 8.91
N ASN A 38 18.01 -7.54 9.65
CA ASN A 38 17.05 -6.94 10.59
C ASN A 38 15.93 -6.15 9.91
N ILE A 39 16.11 -5.74 8.64
CA ILE A 39 15.09 -5.02 7.86
C ILE A 39 14.31 -5.94 6.92
N VAL A 40 14.66 -7.24 6.89
CA VAL A 40 13.93 -8.27 6.16
C VAL A 40 12.70 -8.69 6.95
N GLU A 41 11.59 -8.91 6.26
CA GLU A 41 10.32 -9.29 6.85
C GLU A 41 9.84 -10.63 6.30
N ILE A 42 8.90 -11.25 7.00
CA ILE A 42 8.26 -12.50 6.57
C ILE A 42 6.75 -12.35 6.61
N LYS A 43 6.10 -12.76 5.54
CA LYS A 43 4.64 -12.83 5.47
C LYS A 43 4.13 -14.06 6.24
N PRO A 44 2.85 -14.07 6.68
CA PRO A 44 2.28 -15.23 7.37
C PRO A 44 2.31 -16.54 6.58
N ASP A 45 2.38 -16.47 5.24
CA ASP A 45 2.53 -17.62 4.34
C ASP A 45 3.96 -18.19 4.29
N GLY A 46 4.93 -17.52 4.93
CA GLY A 46 6.35 -17.90 4.93
C GLY A 46 7.17 -17.25 3.83
N THR A 47 6.61 -16.34 3.04
CA THR A 47 7.38 -15.60 2.02
C THR A 47 8.25 -14.55 2.69
N VAL A 48 9.56 -14.66 2.53
CA VAL A 48 10.54 -13.66 2.99
C VAL A 48 10.61 -12.52 1.97
N TYR A 49 10.61 -11.28 2.44
CA TYR A 49 10.63 -10.11 1.56
C TYR A 49 11.32 -8.92 2.20
N LEU A 50 11.81 -8.01 1.37
CA LEU A 50 12.26 -6.70 1.79
C LEU A 50 11.10 -5.69 1.64
N PRO A 51 10.77 -4.87 2.66
CA PRO A 51 9.73 -3.86 2.52
C PRO A 51 10.00 -2.86 1.39
N GLU A 52 8.95 -2.46 0.67
CA GLU A 52 9.04 -1.62 -0.54
C GLU A 52 9.79 -0.29 -0.33
N ILE A 53 9.64 0.30 0.86
CA ILE A 53 10.35 1.53 1.24
C ILE A 53 11.88 1.36 1.21
N MET A 54 12.40 0.16 1.50
CA MET A 54 13.83 -0.09 1.54
C MET A 54 14.44 -0.06 0.14
N TYR A 55 13.74 -0.55 -0.89
CA TYR A 55 14.17 -0.40 -2.28
C TYR A 55 14.33 1.08 -2.66
N ARG A 56 13.36 1.93 -2.28
CA ARG A 56 13.45 3.39 -2.53
C ARG A 56 14.65 4.01 -1.81
N ARG A 57 14.96 3.57 -0.58
CA ARG A 57 16.14 4.04 0.17
C ARG A 57 17.44 3.60 -0.48
N ILE A 58 17.52 2.37 -0.98
CA ILE A 58 18.68 1.85 -1.71
C ILE A 58 18.89 2.65 -3.01
N LEU A 59 17.83 2.88 -3.79
CA LEU A 59 17.90 3.71 -5.00
C LEU A 59 18.31 5.16 -4.69
N ASN A 60 17.78 5.76 -3.62
CA ASN A 60 18.18 7.09 -3.18
C ASN A 60 19.65 7.14 -2.73
N SER A 61 20.14 6.09 -2.08
CA SER A 61 21.55 5.99 -1.68
C SER A 61 22.49 5.80 -2.87
N ALA A 62 22.06 5.02 -3.88
CA ALA A 62 22.84 4.71 -5.06
C ALA A 62 22.86 5.86 -6.08
N PHE A 63 21.69 6.43 -6.39
CA PHE A 63 21.50 7.41 -7.48
C PHE A 63 21.21 8.83 -6.99
N GLY A 64 20.88 9.02 -5.71
CA GLY A 64 20.39 10.29 -5.17
C GLY A 64 18.88 10.51 -5.40
N PRO A 65 18.21 11.29 -4.53
CA PRO A 65 16.84 11.74 -4.78
C PRO A 65 16.74 12.47 -6.13
N GLY A 66 15.75 12.12 -6.96
CA GLY A 66 15.60 12.64 -8.33
C GLY A 66 16.51 11.98 -9.37
N GLY A 67 17.45 11.12 -8.95
CA GLY A 67 18.34 10.37 -9.84
C GLY A 67 17.71 9.12 -10.46
N TRP A 68 16.47 8.77 -10.09
CA TRP A 68 15.73 7.64 -10.62
C TRP A 68 14.23 7.95 -10.72
N ALA A 69 13.52 7.26 -11.60
CA ALA A 69 12.07 7.41 -11.78
C ALA A 69 11.43 6.12 -12.30
N LEU A 70 10.19 5.89 -11.89
CA LEU A 70 9.32 4.92 -12.54
C LEU A 70 8.40 5.65 -13.52
N MET A 71 8.49 5.27 -14.79
CA MET A 71 7.66 5.77 -15.86
C MET A 71 6.55 4.75 -16.15
N PRO A 72 5.27 5.13 -16.09
CA PRO A 72 4.20 4.21 -16.46
C PRO A 72 4.23 3.94 -17.97
N ARG A 73 3.97 2.69 -18.35
CA ARG A 73 3.88 2.24 -19.74
C ARG A 73 2.40 1.95 -20.04
N GLY A 74 1.69 2.98 -20.49
CA GLY A 74 0.27 2.87 -20.83
C GLY A 74 -0.71 3.04 -19.65
N PRO A 75 -2.02 2.89 -19.92
CA PRO A 75 -3.07 2.93 -18.90
C PRO A 75 -3.00 1.69 -17.99
N ALA A 76 -3.65 1.76 -16.83
CA ALA A 76 -3.81 0.59 -15.98
C ALA A 76 -4.92 -0.32 -16.54
N THR A 77 -4.71 -1.64 -16.47
CA THR A 77 -5.71 -2.64 -16.83
C THR A 77 -6.50 -3.01 -15.58
N HIS A 78 -7.81 -2.83 -15.64
CA HIS A 78 -8.73 -3.16 -14.56
C HIS A 78 -9.30 -4.56 -14.79
N GLY A 79 -8.96 -5.49 -13.90
CA GLY A 79 -9.67 -6.77 -13.76
C GLY A 79 -10.67 -6.70 -12.59
N ASP A 80 -11.51 -7.73 -12.47
CA ASP A 80 -12.57 -7.78 -11.45
C ASP A 80 -12.05 -7.63 -10.01
N LYS A 81 -10.87 -8.21 -9.74
CA LYS A 81 -10.24 -8.23 -8.40
C LYS A 81 -8.88 -7.57 -8.36
N PHE A 82 -8.26 -7.31 -9.50
CA PHE A 82 -6.88 -6.84 -9.57
C PHE A 82 -6.74 -5.66 -10.54
N LEU A 83 -5.78 -4.80 -10.25
CA LEU A 83 -5.27 -3.77 -11.15
C LEU A 83 -3.87 -4.18 -11.57
N THR A 84 -3.56 -4.04 -12.85
CA THR A 84 -2.20 -4.22 -13.35
C THR A 84 -1.78 -3.01 -14.18
N ARG A 85 -0.48 -2.72 -14.17
CA ARG A 85 0.11 -1.70 -15.03
C ARG A 85 1.60 -1.97 -15.22
N GLU A 86 2.08 -1.78 -16.44
CA GLU A 86 3.50 -1.83 -16.73
C GLU A 86 4.21 -0.52 -16.33
N TRP A 87 5.43 -0.67 -15.82
CA TRP A 87 6.30 0.44 -15.50
C TRP A 87 7.71 0.16 -15.99
N ALA A 88 8.40 1.23 -16.41
CA ALA A 88 9.81 1.21 -16.74
C ALA A 88 10.59 2.00 -15.69
N LEU A 89 11.63 1.39 -15.13
CA LEU A 89 12.58 2.05 -14.24
C LEU A 89 13.66 2.74 -15.08
N PHE A 90 13.87 4.02 -14.78
CA PHE A 90 14.97 4.81 -15.30
C PHE A 90 15.87 5.27 -14.16
N CYS A 91 17.18 5.18 -14.36
CA CYS A 91 18.20 5.66 -13.42
C CYS A 91 19.23 6.50 -14.19
N HIS A 92 19.46 7.74 -13.77
CA HIS A 92 20.27 8.74 -14.48
C HIS A 92 19.96 8.85 -15.99
N GLY A 93 18.66 8.83 -16.34
CA GLY A 93 18.19 8.93 -17.72
C GLY A 93 18.32 7.65 -18.55
N ARG A 94 18.79 6.54 -17.96
CA ARG A 94 18.99 5.25 -18.63
C ARG A 94 17.83 4.32 -18.32
N PHE A 95 17.28 3.66 -19.34
CA PHE A 95 16.37 2.54 -19.13
C PHE A 95 17.10 1.41 -18.39
N VAL A 96 16.49 0.91 -17.32
CA VAL A 96 17.03 -0.18 -16.50
C VAL A 96 16.25 -1.46 -16.73
N ALA A 97 14.96 -1.42 -16.45
CA ALA A 97 14.08 -2.59 -16.48
C ALA A 97 12.64 -2.16 -16.71
N GLN A 98 11.84 -3.07 -17.27
CA GLN A 98 10.39 -2.92 -17.38
C GLN A 98 9.71 -4.11 -16.71
N ALA A 99 8.71 -3.84 -15.87
CA ALA A 99 7.95 -4.88 -15.20
C ALA A 99 6.50 -4.46 -14.98
N SER A 100 5.61 -5.45 -14.99
CA SER A 100 4.22 -5.28 -14.57
C SER A 100 4.11 -5.30 -13.05
N GLY A 101 3.44 -4.30 -12.51
CA GLY A 101 2.94 -4.32 -11.14
C GLY A 101 1.52 -4.83 -11.10
N GLU A 102 1.13 -5.41 -9.97
CA GLU A 102 -0.21 -5.90 -9.70
C GLU A 102 -0.63 -5.52 -8.28
N SER A 103 -1.91 -5.19 -8.09
CA SER A 103 -2.49 -4.94 -6.77
C SER A 103 -3.95 -5.35 -6.77
N GLU A 104 -4.43 -5.84 -5.63
CA GLU A 104 -5.85 -6.12 -5.44
C GLU A 104 -6.64 -4.79 -5.40
N MET A 105 -7.73 -4.72 -6.17
CA MET A 105 -8.53 -3.50 -6.38
C MET A 105 -9.65 -3.32 -5.37
N LEU A 106 -10.26 -4.42 -4.94
CA LEU A 106 -11.50 -4.40 -4.17
C LEU A 106 -11.42 -5.39 -3.02
N THR A 107 -10.99 -4.87 -1.87
CA THR A 107 -11.40 -5.41 -0.57
C THR A 107 -12.24 -4.34 0.11
N SER A 108 -12.99 -4.69 1.17
CA SER A 108 -13.75 -3.71 1.95
C SER A 108 -12.89 -2.55 2.51
N PHE A 109 -11.56 -2.64 2.43
CA PHE A 109 -10.60 -1.69 2.99
C PHE A 109 -9.67 -1.04 1.95
N THR A 110 -9.66 -1.49 0.68
CA THR A 110 -8.74 -0.98 -0.35
C THR A 110 -9.49 -0.14 -1.37
N GLY A 111 -9.19 1.17 -1.43
CA GLY A 111 -9.72 2.06 -2.46
C GLY A 111 -8.87 2.04 -3.75
N PRO A 112 -9.40 2.57 -4.88
CA PRO A 112 -8.68 2.59 -6.16
C PRO A 112 -7.33 3.30 -6.12
N ALA A 113 -7.20 4.37 -5.31
CA ALA A 113 -5.94 5.08 -5.13
C ALA A 113 -4.87 4.21 -4.46
N THR A 114 -5.26 3.43 -3.45
CA THR A 114 -4.36 2.48 -2.77
C THR A 114 -3.90 1.39 -3.72
N ALA A 115 -4.81 0.86 -4.56
CA ALA A 115 -4.47 -0.13 -5.56
C ALA A 115 -3.47 0.41 -6.60
N LEU A 116 -3.64 1.66 -7.05
CA LEU A 116 -2.70 2.32 -7.97
C LEU A 116 -1.30 2.47 -7.38
N GLU A 117 -1.19 2.85 -6.10
CA GLU A 117 0.11 2.90 -5.41
C GLU A 117 0.72 1.51 -5.24
N GLY A 118 -0.10 0.50 -4.92
CA GLY A 118 0.33 -0.89 -4.82
C GLY A 118 0.94 -1.43 -6.13
N VAL A 119 0.28 -1.18 -7.26
CA VAL A 119 0.79 -1.55 -8.58
C VAL A 119 2.15 -0.89 -8.84
N LYS A 120 2.30 0.39 -8.52
CA LYS A 120 3.56 1.13 -8.72
C LYS A 120 4.69 0.56 -7.87
N SER A 121 4.45 0.28 -6.59
CA SER A 121 5.49 -0.27 -5.71
C SER A 121 5.88 -1.71 -6.06
N GLN A 122 4.93 -2.54 -6.48
CA GLN A 122 5.22 -3.90 -6.94
C GLN A 122 6.12 -3.91 -8.18
N ALA A 123 5.83 -3.06 -9.15
CA ALA A 123 6.67 -2.91 -10.33
C ALA A 123 8.09 -2.42 -9.96
N LEU A 124 8.21 -1.51 -8.98
CA LEU A 124 9.51 -1.03 -8.50
C LEU A 124 10.41 -2.18 -8.03
N VAL A 125 9.87 -3.05 -7.16
CA VAL A 125 10.61 -4.16 -6.56
C VAL A 125 11.12 -5.10 -7.65
N ARG A 126 10.27 -5.42 -8.64
CA ARG A 126 10.63 -6.29 -9.78
C ARG A 126 11.74 -5.66 -10.62
N CYS A 127 11.63 -4.38 -10.97
CA CYS A 127 12.67 -3.67 -11.72
C CYS A 127 14.01 -3.58 -10.95
N CYS A 128 13.97 -3.47 -9.62
CA CYS A 128 15.20 -3.40 -8.81
C CYS A 128 15.98 -4.72 -8.77
N LYS A 129 15.34 -5.86 -9.11
CA LYS A 129 16.01 -7.15 -9.20
C LYS A 129 17.11 -7.14 -10.26
N ASP A 130 16.86 -6.50 -11.40
CA ASP A 130 17.84 -6.38 -12.50
C ASP A 130 19.05 -5.50 -12.13
N LEU A 131 18.92 -4.68 -11.08
CA LEU A 131 20.03 -3.90 -10.50
C LEU A 131 20.83 -4.69 -9.45
N GLY A 132 20.41 -5.91 -9.10
CA GLY A 132 21.03 -6.73 -8.06
C GLY A 132 20.57 -6.43 -6.63
N VAL A 133 19.59 -5.54 -6.45
CA VAL A 133 19.09 -5.13 -5.13
C VAL A 133 18.38 -6.29 -4.45
N ALA A 134 18.79 -6.62 -3.23
CA ALA A 134 18.21 -7.68 -2.41
C ALA A 134 18.17 -9.06 -3.11
N SER A 135 19.15 -9.32 -3.97
CA SER A 135 19.25 -10.56 -4.76
C SER A 135 19.29 -11.82 -3.90
N GLU A 136 19.88 -11.77 -2.70
CA GLU A 136 19.93 -12.89 -1.75
C GLU A 136 18.55 -13.36 -1.26
N LEU A 137 17.52 -12.51 -1.29
CA LEU A 137 16.15 -12.93 -0.93
C LEU A 137 15.53 -13.90 -1.95
N TRP A 138 16.20 -14.10 -3.08
CA TRP A 138 15.84 -15.08 -4.11
C TRP A 138 16.69 -16.34 -4.05
N ASP A 139 17.71 -16.39 -3.19
CA ASP A 139 18.50 -17.57 -2.92
C ASP A 139 17.83 -18.42 -1.83
N MET A 140 17.52 -19.66 -2.16
CA MET A 140 16.86 -20.59 -1.23
C MET A 140 17.75 -20.91 -0.02
N ALA A 141 19.07 -20.91 -0.16
CA ALA A 141 19.99 -21.12 0.96
C ALA A 141 19.90 -19.97 1.97
N TYR A 142 20.03 -18.72 1.48
CA TYR A 142 19.86 -17.53 2.31
C TYR A 142 18.49 -17.50 2.98
N VAL A 143 17.41 -17.76 2.23
CA VAL A 143 16.03 -17.75 2.77
C VAL A 143 15.87 -18.79 3.89
N THR A 144 16.46 -19.96 3.75
CA THR A 144 16.42 -21.01 4.76
C THR A 144 17.18 -20.61 6.02
N ASP A 145 18.42 -20.12 5.85
CA ASP A 145 19.26 -19.68 6.96
C ASP A 145 18.66 -18.49 7.71
N TRP A 146 18.09 -17.53 6.98
CA TRP A 146 17.42 -16.37 7.56
C TRP A 146 16.17 -16.80 8.34
N LYS A 147 15.35 -17.70 7.80
CA LYS A 147 14.17 -18.23 8.50
C LYS A 147 14.55 -18.92 9.81
N ASN A 148 15.58 -19.76 9.79
CA ASN A 148 16.05 -20.49 10.97
C ASN A 148 16.53 -19.54 12.09
N LYS A 149 17.10 -18.38 11.72
CA LYS A 149 17.65 -17.40 12.66
C LYS A 149 16.64 -16.37 13.15
N TYR A 150 15.71 -15.94 12.30
CA TYR A 150 14.88 -14.75 12.53
C TYR A 150 13.37 -15.02 12.52
N ALA A 151 12.91 -16.20 12.11
CA ALA A 151 11.49 -16.52 11.99
C ALA A 151 11.10 -17.76 12.81
N VAL A 152 9.81 -17.87 13.10
CA VAL A 152 9.20 -19.03 13.74
C VAL A 152 7.94 -19.43 12.99
N ALA A 153 7.78 -20.74 12.82
CA ALA A 153 6.55 -21.36 12.35
C ALA A 153 5.64 -21.65 13.56
N VAL A 154 4.47 -21.03 13.62
CA VAL A 154 3.53 -21.17 14.74
C VAL A 154 2.22 -21.77 14.27
N TRP A 155 1.74 -22.78 14.98
CA TRP A 155 0.42 -23.33 14.72
C TRP A 155 -0.66 -22.35 15.18
N CYS A 156 -1.49 -21.88 14.25
CA CYS A 156 -2.51 -20.85 14.51
C CYS A 156 -3.91 -21.37 14.22
N GLU A 157 -4.87 -20.99 15.06
CA GLU A 157 -6.30 -21.24 14.87
C GLU A 157 -7.04 -19.91 14.63
N ASN A 158 -7.86 -19.87 13.58
CA ASN A 158 -8.75 -18.75 13.32
C ASN A 158 -9.96 -18.83 14.24
N GLN A 159 -10.12 -17.87 15.14
CA GLN A 159 -11.22 -17.88 16.10
C GLN A 159 -12.61 -17.70 15.47
N LYS A 160 -12.70 -17.17 14.23
CA LYS A 160 -13.98 -17.02 13.52
C LYS A 160 -14.37 -18.27 12.76
N THR A 161 -13.41 -18.89 12.09
CA THR A 161 -13.67 -19.98 11.13
C THR A 161 -13.26 -21.36 11.64
N GLY A 162 -12.58 -21.44 12.79
CA GLY A 162 -11.98 -22.67 13.33
C GLY A 162 -10.81 -23.22 12.48
N GLN A 163 -10.41 -22.50 11.42
CA GLN A 163 -9.36 -22.97 10.52
C GLN A 163 -8.01 -23.00 11.22
N LYS A 164 -7.33 -24.15 11.14
CA LYS A 164 -6.00 -24.35 11.70
C LYS A 164 -4.96 -24.35 10.58
N LYS A 165 -3.93 -23.53 10.70
CA LYS A 165 -2.79 -23.53 9.77
C LYS A 165 -1.51 -23.09 10.47
N THR A 166 -0.38 -23.53 9.93
CA THR A 166 0.93 -22.99 10.31
C THR A 166 1.11 -21.62 9.68
N LEU A 167 1.47 -20.63 10.48
CA LEU A 167 1.79 -19.28 10.04
C LEU A 167 3.22 -18.92 10.45
N TYR A 168 3.88 -18.11 9.64
CA TYR A 168 5.23 -17.62 9.92
C TYR A 168 5.21 -16.19 10.45
N ARG A 169 5.97 -15.91 11.51
CA ARG A 169 6.27 -14.56 11.96
C ARG A 169 7.74 -14.44 12.34
N ARG A 170 8.24 -13.21 12.42
CA ARG A 170 9.56 -12.98 13.02
C ARG A 170 9.54 -13.29 14.51
N LEU A 171 10.70 -13.69 15.04
CA LEU A 171 10.90 -14.02 16.45
C LEU A 171 10.69 -12.81 17.37
N ASP A 172 11.12 -11.62 16.92
CA ASP A 172 11.06 -10.37 17.67
C ASP A 172 9.68 -9.66 17.59
N ARG A 173 8.75 -10.20 16.81
CA ARG A 173 7.40 -9.64 16.66
C ARG A 173 6.44 -10.27 17.67
N PRO A 174 5.44 -9.48 18.15
CA PRO A 174 4.42 -10.02 19.04
C PRO A 174 3.64 -11.15 18.35
N PRO A 175 2.96 -12.00 19.14
CA PRO A 175 2.08 -13.02 18.60
C PRO A 175 1.02 -12.47 17.65
N PHE A 176 0.50 -13.32 16.77
CA PHE A 176 -0.52 -12.91 15.81
C PHE A 176 -1.73 -12.25 16.49
N PRO A 177 -2.21 -11.11 15.96
CA PRO A 177 -3.43 -10.50 16.44
C PRO A 177 -4.66 -11.28 15.97
N TYR A 178 -5.81 -10.95 16.56
CA TYR A 178 -7.12 -11.41 16.10
C TYR A 178 -7.26 -11.24 14.57
N PRO A 179 -7.80 -12.22 13.82
CA PRO A 179 -8.56 -13.39 14.30
C PRO A 179 -7.72 -14.64 14.59
N TRP A 180 -6.40 -14.58 14.46
CA TRP A 180 -5.51 -15.73 14.65
C TRP A 180 -5.08 -15.83 16.11
N LYS A 181 -5.12 -17.05 16.65
CA LYS A 181 -4.58 -17.37 17.98
C LYS A 181 -3.49 -18.41 17.83
N GLU A 182 -2.32 -18.11 18.38
CA GLU A 182 -1.22 -19.06 18.45
C GLU A 182 -1.56 -20.18 19.45
N SER A 183 -1.40 -21.43 19.03
CA SER A 183 -1.39 -22.56 19.93
C SER A 183 -0.07 -22.54 20.70
N GLN A 184 -0.14 -22.59 22.03
CA GLN A 184 1.04 -22.68 22.88
C GLN A 184 1.79 -23.96 22.52
N LEU A 185 2.88 -23.87 21.78
CA LEU A 185 3.86 -24.96 21.71
C LEU A 185 4.47 -25.05 23.11
N THR A 186 4.06 -26.05 23.87
CA THR A 186 4.69 -26.45 25.13
C THR A 186 6.13 -26.80 24.84
N THR A 187 7.01 -25.78 24.86
CA THR A 187 8.45 -25.99 24.84
C THR A 187 8.80 -26.37 26.26
N SER A 188 8.76 -27.67 26.55
CA SER A 188 9.33 -28.25 27.76
C SER A 188 10.86 -28.10 27.68
N THR A 189 11.36 -26.92 28.00
CA THR A 189 12.79 -26.72 28.25
C THR A 189 13.04 -27.01 29.72
N ALA A 190 13.65 -28.17 29.97
CA ALA A 190 14.22 -28.53 31.25
C ALA A 190 15.15 -27.41 31.73
N ALA A 191 14.89 -26.94 32.95
CA ALA A 191 15.70 -25.97 33.64
C ALA A 191 17.06 -26.58 34.01
N SER A 192 18.13 -25.90 33.67
CA SER A 192 19.40 -25.98 34.39
C SER A 192 20.01 -24.58 34.46
N SER A 193 19.84 -23.93 35.61
CA SER A 193 20.66 -22.80 36.06
C SER A 193 22.07 -23.30 36.44
N PRO A 194 23.09 -22.42 36.48
CA PRO A 194 23.39 -21.80 37.78
C PRO A 194 23.84 -20.31 37.74
N SER A 195 23.41 -19.58 38.80
CA SER A 195 24.08 -18.50 39.60
C SER A 195 25.22 -17.67 38.97
N SER A 196 25.13 -16.34 38.77
CA SER A 196 25.09 -15.16 39.69
C SER A 196 26.45 -14.54 40.10
N SER A 197 26.69 -13.28 39.72
CA SER A 197 27.40 -12.18 40.44
C SER A 197 27.47 -10.95 39.51
N SER A 198 26.79 -9.81 39.71
CA SER A 198 26.75 -8.76 40.76
C SER A 198 27.85 -7.69 40.66
N SER A 199 27.43 -6.44 40.40
CA SER A 199 27.97 -5.10 40.81
C SER A 199 28.04 -4.13 39.61
N SER A 200 27.80 -2.82 39.63
CA SER A 200 27.00 -1.85 40.42
C SER A 200 27.20 -0.46 39.76
N SER A 201 26.19 0.41 39.84
CA SER A 201 26.02 1.83 39.38
C SER A 201 27.17 2.83 39.75
N PRO A 202 27.14 4.17 39.44
CA PRO A 202 26.00 5.04 39.06
C PRO A 202 26.23 6.21 38.05
N ALA A 203 25.13 6.91 37.74
CA ALA A 203 25.03 8.20 37.02
C ALA A 203 25.45 9.41 37.88
N PRO A 204 25.47 10.63 37.29
CA PRO A 204 24.61 11.69 37.83
C PRO A 204 23.88 12.56 36.78
N LYS A 205 22.85 13.27 37.28
CA LYS A 205 21.89 14.18 36.61
C LYS A 205 22.32 15.66 36.76
N THR A 206 21.81 16.53 35.87
CA THR A 206 21.28 17.91 36.11
C THR A 206 20.79 18.48 34.75
N SER A 207 19.48 18.72 34.50
CA SER A 207 18.68 19.98 34.68
C SER A 207 19.33 21.24 34.04
N THR A 208 18.66 22.13 33.29
CA THR A 208 17.36 22.80 33.52
C THR A 208 16.89 23.61 32.27
N SER A 209 15.56 23.73 32.04
CA SER A 209 14.71 24.88 31.56
C SER A 209 15.22 25.93 30.53
N ALA A 210 14.41 26.65 29.73
CA ALA A 210 13.00 26.69 29.32
C ALA A 210 12.82 27.91 28.35
N ALA A 211 11.66 27.96 27.68
CA ALA A 211 11.00 29.12 27.02
C ALA A 211 11.50 29.54 25.62
N THR A 212 10.69 30.10 24.70
CA THR A 212 9.24 30.24 24.40
C THR A 212 9.19 31.04 23.08
N SER A 213 8.06 30.96 22.37
CA SER A 213 7.58 31.81 21.26
C SER A 213 7.96 31.36 19.84
N SER A 214 7.16 31.53 18.80
CA SER A 214 5.70 31.52 18.52
C SER A 214 5.56 31.83 17.02
N SER A 215 4.35 31.67 16.46
CA SER A 215 3.89 32.04 15.09
C SER A 215 4.25 31.03 13.98
N SER A 216 3.41 30.75 12.99
CA SER A 216 1.99 30.99 12.72
C SER A 216 1.63 30.25 11.43
N ALA A 217 0.42 29.68 11.40
CA ALA A 217 -0.48 29.47 10.26
C ALA A 217 0.09 29.25 8.84
N THR A 218 -0.26 28.12 8.21
CA THR A 218 -1.19 28.14 7.06
C THR A 218 -1.81 26.77 6.80
N SER A 219 -3.14 26.74 6.83
CA SER A 219 -4.01 25.65 6.40
C SER A 219 -4.13 25.62 4.88
N ALA A 220 -3.84 24.48 4.24
CA ALA A 220 -4.20 24.23 2.85
C ALA A 220 -5.42 23.29 2.81
N GLY A 221 -6.56 23.84 2.39
CA GLY A 221 -7.87 23.21 2.40
C GLY A 221 -8.00 22.06 1.39
N ALA A 222 -8.55 20.95 1.86
CA ALA A 222 -9.14 19.94 1.00
C ALA A 222 -10.47 20.47 0.46
N ALA A 223 -10.58 20.55 -0.87
CA ALA A 223 -11.79 20.93 -1.57
C ALA A 223 -12.95 19.97 -1.21
N LYS A 224 -13.95 20.48 -0.48
CA LYS A 224 -15.28 19.85 -0.42
C LYS A 224 -15.91 20.00 -1.79
N ALA A 225 -16.20 18.89 -2.47
CA ALA A 225 -17.12 18.89 -3.59
C ALA A 225 -18.50 19.33 -3.07
N ALA A 226 -18.89 20.56 -3.42
CA ALA A 226 -20.21 21.08 -3.16
C ALA A 226 -21.21 20.33 -4.07
N TYR A 227 -22.08 19.51 -3.48
CA TYR A 227 -23.25 19.00 -4.19
C TYR A 227 -24.32 20.09 -4.15
N SER A 228 -24.74 20.52 -5.34
CA SER A 228 -25.71 21.59 -5.60
C SER A 228 -26.98 21.42 -4.78
N THR A 229 -27.32 22.44 -3.98
CA THR A 229 -28.53 22.47 -3.13
C THR A 229 -29.69 23.26 -3.72
N ALA A 230 -29.63 23.80 -4.93
CA ALA A 230 -30.78 24.48 -5.51
C ALA A 230 -30.74 24.55 -7.05
N ALA A 231 -31.88 24.26 -7.67
CA ALA A 231 -32.28 24.53 -9.07
C ALA A 231 -32.12 23.44 -10.17
N GLU A 232 -31.43 22.32 -9.94
CA GLU A 232 -31.38 21.23 -10.96
C GLU A 232 -32.47 20.16 -10.73
N PRO A 233 -33.08 19.60 -11.80
CA PRO A 233 -34.02 18.49 -11.70
C PRO A 233 -33.37 17.29 -11.00
N PHE A 234 -34.11 16.65 -10.09
CA PHE A 234 -33.60 15.50 -9.35
C PHE A 234 -33.46 14.29 -10.27
N ASP A 235 -32.22 13.88 -10.52
CA ASP A 235 -31.92 12.73 -11.38
C ASP A 235 -32.12 11.40 -10.64
N MET A 236 -33.21 10.70 -10.97
CA MET A 236 -33.57 9.39 -10.42
C MET A 236 -32.62 8.26 -10.86
N GLU A 237 -31.83 8.48 -11.91
CA GLU A 237 -30.89 7.50 -12.45
C GLU A 237 -29.46 7.68 -11.91
N ALA A 238 -29.23 8.74 -11.14
CA ALA A 238 -27.98 8.95 -10.43
C ALA A 238 -27.75 7.90 -9.34
N LEU A 239 -26.49 7.62 -9.05
CA LEU A 239 -26.11 6.71 -7.97
C LEU A 239 -26.28 7.38 -6.60
N LEU A 240 -26.80 6.63 -5.63
CA LEU A 240 -26.89 7.06 -4.25
C LEU A 240 -25.49 7.40 -3.72
N PRO A 241 -25.33 8.57 -3.07
CA PRO A 241 -24.08 8.98 -2.44
C PRO A 241 -23.59 7.95 -1.40
N ARG A 242 -22.27 7.89 -1.20
CA ARG A 242 -21.63 6.91 -0.29
C ARG A 242 -22.03 7.11 1.18
N GLU A 243 -22.50 8.30 1.52
CA GLU A 243 -23.00 8.71 2.82
C GLU A 243 -24.24 7.89 3.24
N LEU A 244 -25.02 7.40 2.26
CA LEU A 244 -26.25 6.62 2.48
C LEU A 244 -25.99 5.12 2.67
N LYS A 245 -24.76 4.76 3.08
CA LYS A 245 -24.26 3.44 3.54
C LYS A 245 -25.00 2.21 2.96
N LYS A 246 -26.20 1.92 3.47
CA LYS A 246 -26.98 0.70 3.17
C LYS A 246 -27.25 0.49 1.67
N PHE A 247 -27.51 1.58 0.94
CA PHE A 247 -27.78 1.52 -0.50
C PHE A 247 -26.79 2.35 -1.34
N ALA A 248 -25.60 2.63 -0.78
CA ALA A 248 -24.56 3.36 -1.48
C ALA A 248 -24.20 2.68 -2.81
N GLY A 249 -24.21 3.45 -3.91
CA GLY A 249 -23.89 2.95 -5.24
C GLY A 249 -25.02 2.23 -5.99
N LYS A 250 -26.23 2.14 -5.43
CA LYS A 250 -27.45 1.80 -6.20
C LYS A 250 -28.06 3.05 -6.83
N ARG A 251 -28.96 2.90 -7.81
CA ARG A 251 -29.70 4.03 -8.39
C ARG A 251 -30.86 4.47 -7.50
N TRP A 252 -31.23 5.75 -7.55
CA TRP A 252 -32.37 6.25 -6.79
C TRP A 252 -33.68 5.56 -7.17
N SER A 253 -33.92 5.32 -8.47
CA SER A 253 -35.08 4.56 -8.97
C SER A 253 -35.16 3.13 -8.41
N GLU A 254 -34.03 2.43 -8.33
CA GLU A 254 -33.96 1.07 -7.77
C GLU A 254 -34.25 1.04 -6.26
N VAL A 255 -33.79 2.05 -5.52
CA VAL A 255 -33.98 2.08 -4.06
C VAL A 255 -35.42 2.44 -3.72
N VAL A 256 -35.95 3.50 -4.34
CA VAL A 256 -37.29 4.00 -4.02
C VAL A 256 -38.39 3.04 -4.49
N SER A 257 -38.13 2.18 -5.48
CA SER A 257 -39.08 1.15 -5.91
C SER A 257 -39.30 0.02 -4.91
N THR A 258 -38.43 -0.12 -3.90
CA THR A 258 -38.54 -1.16 -2.86
C THR A 258 -39.12 -0.62 -1.55
N ASP A 259 -39.97 -1.40 -0.87
CA ASP A 259 -40.54 -1.03 0.43
C ASP A 259 -39.45 -0.82 1.50
N GLU A 260 -38.37 -1.59 1.42
CA GLU A 260 -37.21 -1.45 2.32
C GLU A 260 -36.42 -0.15 2.05
N GLY A 261 -36.29 0.22 0.78
CA GLY A 261 -35.63 1.45 0.37
C GLY A 261 -36.43 2.69 0.75
N GLN A 262 -37.75 2.68 0.57
CA GLN A 262 -38.63 3.78 1.02
C GLN A 262 -38.50 4.00 2.52
N LYS A 263 -38.63 2.95 3.34
CA LYS A 263 -38.46 3.04 4.82
C LYS A 263 -37.10 3.59 5.22
N TYR A 264 -36.05 3.23 4.48
CA TYR A 264 -34.70 3.72 4.74
C TYR A 264 -34.54 5.21 4.40
N LEU A 265 -35.12 5.65 3.28
CA LEU A 265 -35.11 7.05 2.88
C LEU A 265 -35.96 7.91 3.83
N ASP A 266 -37.11 7.41 4.29
CA ASP A 266 -37.91 8.04 5.34
C ASP A 266 -37.12 8.17 6.65
N TYR A 267 -36.38 7.13 7.03
CA TYR A 267 -35.50 7.18 8.19
C TYR A 267 -34.43 8.27 8.04
N ILE A 268 -33.81 8.39 6.86
CA ILE A 268 -32.81 9.43 6.59
C ILE A 268 -33.44 10.83 6.63
N ALA A 269 -34.58 11.00 5.97
CA ALA A 269 -35.29 12.28 5.91
C ALA A 269 -35.70 12.77 7.31
N ASN A 270 -35.98 11.87 8.25
CA ASN A 270 -36.40 12.22 9.59
C ASN A 270 -35.26 12.34 10.61
N ASN A 271 -34.15 11.60 10.45
CA ASN A 271 -33.11 11.48 11.48
C ASN A 271 -31.78 12.16 11.14
N PHE A 272 -31.61 12.66 9.91
CA PHE A 272 -30.36 13.31 9.47
C PHE A 272 -30.63 14.75 9.02
N GLU A 273 -29.59 15.59 9.09
CA GLU A 273 -29.61 16.98 8.64
C GLU A 273 -28.70 17.19 7.41
N GLY A 274 -28.87 18.31 6.71
CA GLY A 274 -28.04 18.70 5.57
C GLY A 274 -28.40 18.01 4.25
N ALA A 275 -27.39 17.81 3.39
CA ALA A 275 -27.60 17.37 2.00
C ALA A 275 -28.25 15.97 1.89
N ALA A 276 -27.93 15.05 2.80
CA ALA A 276 -28.50 13.70 2.81
C ALA A 276 -30.02 13.71 3.03
N ARG A 277 -30.52 14.60 3.92
CA ARG A 277 -31.94 14.81 4.17
C ARG A 277 -32.65 15.32 2.92
N GLY A 278 -32.08 16.36 2.28
CA GLY A 278 -32.65 16.98 1.09
C GLY A 278 -32.76 16.04 -0.10
N LEU A 279 -31.75 15.20 -0.32
CA LEU A 279 -31.75 14.20 -1.39
C LEU A 279 -32.77 13.08 -1.13
N ALA A 280 -32.85 12.59 0.11
CA ALA A 280 -33.82 11.56 0.48
C ALA A 280 -35.28 12.03 0.29
N GLN A 281 -35.58 13.27 0.70
CA GLN A 281 -36.91 13.85 0.53
C GLN A 281 -37.28 14.01 -0.95
N ARG A 282 -36.37 14.55 -1.76
CA ARG A 282 -36.60 14.71 -3.21
C ARG A 282 -36.83 13.38 -3.92
N ALA A 283 -36.09 12.34 -3.55
CA ALA A 283 -36.28 11.01 -4.13
C ALA A 283 -37.68 10.43 -3.83
N LEU A 284 -38.15 10.60 -2.60
CA LEU A 284 -39.49 10.18 -2.19
C LEU A 284 -40.57 11.00 -2.91
N ASP A 285 -40.42 12.32 -2.94
CA ASP A 285 -41.37 13.24 -3.59
C ASP A 285 -41.49 12.95 -5.10
N SER A 286 -40.36 12.75 -5.80
CA SER A 286 -40.33 12.39 -7.23
C SER A 286 -41.03 11.05 -7.51
N HIS A 287 -40.85 10.06 -6.64
CA HIS A 287 -41.54 8.77 -6.79
C HIS A 287 -43.04 8.88 -6.49
N HIS A 288 -43.45 9.64 -5.46
CA HIS A 288 -44.86 9.88 -5.19
C HIS A 288 -45.55 10.67 -6.31
N ALA A 289 -44.86 11.62 -6.92
CA ALA A 289 -45.35 12.37 -8.08
C ALA A 289 -45.54 11.46 -9.31
N SER A 290 -44.68 10.45 -9.51
CA SER A 290 -44.81 9.50 -10.63
C SER A 290 -45.97 8.49 -10.51
N ARG A 291 -46.59 8.39 -9.32
CA ARG A 291 -47.71 7.47 -9.04
C ARG A 291 -49.09 8.15 -8.98
N LYS A 292 -49.16 9.48 -9.12
CA LYS A 292 -50.41 10.26 -9.21
C LYS A 292 -50.73 10.53 -10.67
#